data_AF-A0A9E0VUI5-F1
#
_entry.id   AF-A0A9E0VUI5-F1
#
_cell.length_a   1.000
_cell.length_b   1.000
_cell.length_c   1.000
_cell.angle_alpha   90.00
_cell.angle_beta   90.00
_cell.angle_gamma   90.00
#
_symmetry.space_group_name_H-M   'P 1'
#
loop_
_entity.id
_entity.type
_entity.pdbx_description
1 polymer ?
#
loop_
_entity_poly.entity_id
_entity_poly.type
_entity_poly.pdbx_seq_one_letter_code
_entity_poly.pdbx_strand_id
1 'polypeptide(L)'
;MALEYKGLDFESIEGLSRHNRERLLKVNPRAEVPALLDDDICVVNSSEILAFLEHKYPARPIYPKGLNACVVARALERMADTAIDAIILNCSIWTWAIREDKEPPGLKECGQRDLDAIFARIEAMLGDFDTPLPFGHLTVAEFALWPHLTALRSMGLTLDASKYPRLHAWFIAMREHKTCLDDAQRTTNFMKTLKTNDEIERTKLFWRGDRVEWLLARGFHDWFYGEIKAGRVLWPEY
;
A
#
# COMPACT_ATOMS: atom_id res chain seq x y z
N MET A 1 5.23 3.10 -10.22
CA MET A 1 4.14 4.01 -10.64
C MET A 1 4.59 5.45 -10.81
N ALA A 2 4.89 6.23 -9.75
CA ALA A 2 5.15 7.66 -9.88
C ALA A 2 6.34 8.02 -10.79
N LEU A 3 7.46 7.29 -10.69
CA LEU A 3 8.63 7.45 -11.59
C LEU A 3 8.23 7.25 -13.06
N GLU A 4 7.47 6.20 -13.35
CA GLU A 4 6.99 5.88 -14.70
C GLU A 4 6.00 6.93 -15.22
N TYR A 5 5.09 7.40 -14.37
CA TYR A 5 4.15 8.46 -14.70
C TYR A 5 4.89 9.76 -15.07
N LYS A 6 5.90 10.12 -14.27
CA LYS A 6 6.79 11.26 -14.53
C LYS A 6 7.72 11.04 -15.74
N GLY A 7 7.85 9.80 -16.24
CA GLY A 7 8.70 9.46 -17.38
C GLY A 7 10.18 9.53 -17.04
N LEU A 8 10.54 9.22 -15.79
CA LEU A 8 11.92 9.21 -15.32
C LEU A 8 12.52 7.83 -15.55
N ASP A 9 13.78 7.79 -15.98
CA ASP A 9 14.56 6.56 -16.04
C ASP A 9 14.96 6.14 -14.63
N PHE A 10 14.85 4.85 -14.34
CA PHE A 10 15.24 4.29 -13.04
C PHE A 10 15.66 2.84 -13.15
N GLU A 11 16.52 2.42 -12.21
CA GLU A 11 16.82 1.02 -11.97
C GLU A 11 15.98 0.53 -10.77
N SER A 12 15.24 -0.56 -10.95
CA SER A 12 14.48 -1.20 -9.87
C SER A 12 15.30 -2.31 -9.23
N ILE A 13 15.49 -2.22 -7.92
CA ILE A 13 16.19 -3.24 -7.13
C ILE A 13 15.18 -3.89 -6.18
N GLU A 14 15.15 -5.22 -6.15
CA GLU A 14 14.34 -5.98 -5.20
C GLU A 14 14.94 -5.86 -3.79
N GLY A 15 14.50 -4.85 -3.04
CA GLY A 15 15.08 -4.51 -1.74
C GLY A 15 14.84 -5.54 -0.63
N LEU A 16 13.76 -6.32 -0.74
CA LEU A 16 13.39 -7.34 0.25
C LEU A 16 14.06 -8.70 0.02
N SER A 17 14.88 -8.84 -1.04
CA SER A 17 15.65 -10.06 -1.25
C SER A 17 16.73 -10.23 -0.16
N ARG A 18 17.04 -11.47 0.20
CA ARG A 18 18.14 -11.80 1.14
C ARG A 18 19.45 -11.18 0.67
N HIS A 19 19.73 -11.24 -0.63
CA HIS A 19 20.92 -10.63 -1.22
C HIS A 19 21.01 -9.10 -1.03
N ASN A 20 19.89 -8.38 -1.15
CA ASN A 20 19.89 -6.91 -1.07
C ASN A 20 19.60 -6.37 0.32
N ARG A 21 19.29 -7.22 1.31
CA ARG A 21 18.89 -6.79 2.66
C ARG A 21 19.89 -5.85 3.32
N GLU A 22 21.20 -6.13 3.23
CA GLU A 22 22.23 -5.24 3.79
C GLU A 22 22.29 -3.89 3.07
N ARG A 23 22.09 -3.87 1.75
CA ARG A 23 22.02 -2.64 0.97
C ARG A 23 20.79 -1.82 1.37
N LEU A 24 19.65 -2.46 1.57
CA LEU A 24 18.45 -1.79 2.07
C LEU A 24 18.66 -1.22 3.47
N LEU A 25 19.25 -1.97 4.39
CA LEU A 25 19.51 -1.50 5.76
C LEU A 25 20.43 -0.28 5.83
N LYS A 26 21.38 -0.14 4.89
CA LYS A 26 22.26 1.03 4.81
C LYS A 26 21.51 2.32 4.47
N VAL A 27 20.44 2.23 3.68
CA VAL A 27 19.65 3.40 3.25
C VAL A 27 18.37 3.59 4.07
N ASN A 28 17.82 2.50 4.60
CA ASN A 28 16.65 2.48 5.45
C ASN A 28 16.83 1.47 6.59
N PRO A 29 17.25 1.92 7.80
CA PRO A 29 17.43 1.04 8.97
C PRO A 29 16.18 0.25 9.37
N ARG A 30 15.00 0.70 8.94
CA ARG A 30 13.75 -0.04 9.16
C ARG A 30 13.60 -1.28 8.28
N ALA A 31 14.49 -1.51 7.31
CA ALA A 31 14.37 -2.57 6.30
C ALA A 31 13.01 -2.56 5.56
N GLU A 32 12.40 -1.39 5.41
CA GLU A 32 11.15 -1.20 4.69
C GLU A 32 11.42 -0.72 3.25
N VAL A 33 10.54 -1.12 2.34
CA VAL A 33 10.47 -0.55 0.98
C VAL A 33 9.25 0.37 0.88
N PRO A 34 9.28 1.39 0.00
CA PRO A 34 10.37 1.76 -0.90
C PRO A 34 11.45 2.66 -0.26
N ALA A 35 12.63 2.67 -0.88
CA ALA A 35 13.67 3.68 -0.73
C ALA A 35 14.13 4.12 -2.12
N LEU A 36 14.37 5.41 -2.32
CA LEU A 36 14.86 6.01 -3.55
C LEU A 36 16.25 6.61 -3.31
N LEU A 37 17.19 6.25 -4.18
CA LEU A 37 18.49 6.91 -4.27
C LEU A 37 18.55 7.65 -5.59
N ASP A 38 18.85 8.94 -5.52
CA ASP A 38 18.96 9.85 -6.66
C ASP A 38 20.23 10.70 -6.48
N ASP A 39 21.30 10.29 -7.17
CA ASP A 39 22.69 10.68 -6.89
C ASP A 39 23.05 10.44 -5.41
N ASP A 40 23.41 11.51 -4.68
CA ASP A 40 23.75 11.46 -3.25
C ASP A 40 22.54 11.62 -2.33
N ILE A 41 21.32 11.78 -2.88
CA ILE A 41 20.10 12.00 -2.10
C ILE A 41 19.37 10.67 -1.91
N CYS A 42 19.30 10.24 -0.65
CA CYS A 42 18.48 9.10 -0.25
C CYS A 42 17.17 9.57 0.38
N VAL A 43 16.04 9.11 -0.17
CA VAL A 43 14.70 9.39 0.34
C VAL A 43 14.00 8.07 0.65
N VAL A 44 13.52 7.93 1.89
CA VAL A 44 12.79 6.75 2.36
C VAL A 44 11.35 7.12 2.64
N ASN A 45 10.44 6.14 2.61
CA ASN A 45 8.99 6.30 2.73
C ASN A 45 8.31 6.80 1.43
N SER A 46 7.20 6.16 1.05
CA SER A 46 6.49 6.44 -0.21
C SER A 46 6.05 7.90 -0.32
N SER A 47 5.42 8.45 0.72
CA SER A 47 4.92 9.83 0.70
C SER A 47 6.02 10.89 0.62
N GLU A 48 7.18 10.64 1.25
CA GLU A 48 8.34 11.53 1.16
C GLU A 48 9.02 11.43 -0.21
N ILE A 49 9.09 10.21 -0.78
CA ILE A 49 9.55 10.01 -2.16
C ILE A 49 8.65 10.77 -3.14
N LEU A 50 7.33 10.72 -2.98
CA LEU A 50 6.40 11.47 -3.83
C LEU A 50 6.60 12.98 -3.69
N ALA A 51 6.78 13.49 -2.47
CA ALA A 51 7.09 14.91 -2.24
C ALA A 51 8.42 15.34 -2.89
N PHE A 52 9.47 14.52 -2.75
CA PHE A 52 10.77 14.74 -3.39
C PHE A 52 10.65 14.78 -4.92
N LEU A 53 9.95 13.81 -5.50
CA LEU A 53 9.77 13.72 -6.95
C LEU A 53 8.97 14.90 -7.50
N GLU A 54 8.01 15.44 -6.74
CA GLU A 54 7.31 16.66 -7.14
C GLU A 54 8.23 17.88 -7.11
N HIS A 55 9.08 18.00 -6.10
CA HIS A 55 10.00 19.11 -5.98
C HIS A 55 11.10 19.11 -7.06
N LYS A 56 11.76 17.96 -7.27
CA LYS A 56 12.88 17.83 -8.22
C LYS A 56 12.40 17.70 -9.68
N TYR A 57 11.25 17.07 -9.92
CA TYR A 57 10.73 16.78 -11.27
C TYR A 57 9.27 17.28 -11.46
N PRO A 58 9.05 18.61 -11.52
CA PRO A 58 7.70 19.20 -11.51
C PRO A 58 6.96 19.16 -12.86
N ALA A 59 7.61 18.73 -13.95
CA ALA A 59 7.06 18.82 -15.31
C ALA A 59 5.74 18.04 -15.51
N ARG A 60 5.60 16.91 -14.80
CA ARG A 60 4.36 16.13 -14.72
C ARG A 60 3.92 16.11 -13.26
N PRO A 61 3.04 17.03 -12.83
CA PRO A 61 2.67 17.16 -11.42
C PRO A 61 1.95 15.89 -10.95
N ILE A 62 2.20 15.52 -9.70
CA ILE A 62 1.52 14.39 -9.04
C ILE A 62 0.69 14.84 -7.83
N TYR A 63 0.56 16.16 -7.66
CA TYR A 63 -0.40 16.78 -6.77
C TYR A 63 -1.41 17.55 -7.59
N PRO A 64 -2.70 17.50 -7.23
CA PRO A 64 -3.72 18.25 -7.94
C PRO A 64 -3.51 19.76 -7.78
N LYS A 65 -4.17 20.55 -8.65
CA LYS A 65 -4.20 22.01 -8.51
C LYS A 65 -5.35 22.43 -7.60
N GLY A 66 -5.11 23.47 -6.81
CA GLY A 66 -6.13 24.08 -5.94
C GLY A 66 -6.14 23.49 -4.53
N LEU A 67 -6.40 24.34 -3.54
CA LEU A 67 -6.25 24.01 -2.14
C LEU A 67 -7.13 22.82 -1.72
N ASN A 68 -8.41 22.82 -2.09
CA ASN A 68 -9.33 21.74 -1.70
C ASN A 68 -8.89 20.39 -2.27
N ALA A 69 -8.54 20.33 -3.56
CA ALA A 69 -8.11 19.10 -4.19
C ALA A 69 -6.82 18.56 -3.55
N CYS A 70 -5.87 19.42 -3.20
CA CYS A 70 -4.66 19.01 -2.49
C CYS A 70 -4.97 18.40 -1.11
N VAL A 71 -5.87 19.03 -0.35
CA VAL A 71 -6.30 18.53 0.97
C VAL A 71 -6.95 17.16 0.83
N VAL A 72 -7.85 16.99 -0.15
CA VAL A 72 -8.52 15.72 -0.41
C VAL A 72 -7.52 14.64 -0.83
N ALA A 73 -6.63 14.93 -1.79
CA ALA A 73 -5.65 13.95 -2.27
C ALA A 73 -4.70 13.48 -1.15
N ARG A 74 -4.20 14.40 -0.31
CA ARG A 74 -3.37 14.06 0.86
C ARG A 74 -4.14 13.28 1.91
N ALA A 75 -5.41 13.59 2.14
CA ALA A 75 -6.25 12.83 3.07
C ALA A 75 -6.47 11.39 2.58
N LEU A 76 -6.66 11.20 1.27
CA LEU A 76 -6.80 9.87 0.65
C LEU A 76 -5.50 9.07 0.73
N GLU A 77 -4.36 9.69 0.41
CA GLU A 77 -3.03 9.07 0.56
C GLU A 77 -2.78 8.64 2.01
N ARG A 78 -3.01 9.53 2.99
CA ARG A 78 -2.87 9.22 4.41
C ARG A 78 -3.77 8.06 4.83
N MET A 79 -5.02 8.05 4.37
CA MET A 79 -5.98 7.00 4.69
C MET A 79 -5.57 5.64 4.10
N ALA A 80 -5.02 5.64 2.89
CA ALA A 80 -4.43 4.46 2.27
C ALA A 80 -3.26 3.92 3.11
N ASP A 81 -2.30 4.78 3.43
CA ASP A 81 -1.06 4.41 4.12
C ASP A 81 -1.25 3.93 5.55
N THR A 82 -2.27 4.43 6.28
CA THR A 82 -2.46 4.08 7.70
C THR A 82 -3.64 3.17 7.99
N ALA A 83 -4.76 3.35 7.29
CA ALA A 83 -5.98 2.61 7.62
C ALA A 83 -6.16 1.41 6.69
N ILE A 84 -6.09 1.65 5.37
CA ILE A 84 -6.30 0.58 4.39
C ILE A 84 -5.12 -0.38 4.39
N ASP A 85 -3.87 0.09 4.38
CA ASP A 85 -2.69 -0.77 4.50
C ASP A 85 -2.77 -1.67 5.73
N ALA A 86 -3.10 -1.09 6.89
CA ALA A 86 -3.21 -1.84 8.14
C ALA A 86 -4.18 -3.02 8.03
N ILE A 87 -5.36 -2.80 7.46
CA ILE A 87 -6.36 -3.85 7.30
C ILE A 87 -5.91 -4.87 6.25
N ILE A 88 -5.48 -4.41 5.07
CA ILE A 88 -5.11 -5.27 3.94
C ILE A 88 -3.94 -6.18 4.34
N LEU A 89 -2.88 -5.62 4.94
CA LEU A 89 -1.71 -6.40 5.31
C LEU A 89 -2.05 -7.45 6.36
N ASN A 90 -2.79 -7.09 7.42
CA ASN A 90 -3.20 -8.05 8.44
C ASN A 90 -4.07 -9.18 7.88
N CYS A 91 -5.06 -8.86 7.04
CA CYS A 91 -5.93 -9.86 6.39
C CYS A 91 -5.20 -10.70 5.33
N SER A 92 -4.06 -10.22 4.81
CA SER A 92 -3.30 -10.89 3.75
C SER A 92 -2.37 -11.99 4.25
N ILE A 93 -2.02 -12.01 5.54
CA ILE A 93 -0.89 -12.80 6.08
C ILE A 93 -0.95 -14.27 5.67
N TRP A 94 -2.11 -14.92 5.76
CA TRP A 94 -2.29 -16.33 5.41
C TRP A 94 -2.31 -16.62 3.90
N THR A 95 -2.21 -15.61 3.05
CA THR A 95 -2.14 -15.81 1.59
C THR A 95 -0.70 -16.00 1.09
N TRP A 96 0.29 -15.46 1.83
CA TRP A 96 1.68 -15.40 1.38
C TRP A 96 2.73 -15.82 2.42
N ALA A 97 2.46 -15.69 3.72
CA ALA A 97 3.42 -16.06 4.76
C ALA A 97 3.52 -17.59 4.92
N ILE A 98 4.71 -18.06 5.30
CA ILE A 98 4.97 -19.45 5.67
C ILE A 98 4.65 -19.59 7.17
N ARG A 99 3.52 -20.23 7.48
CA ARG A 99 3.05 -20.41 8.86
C ARG A 99 2.11 -21.62 8.95
N GLU A 100 2.07 -22.23 10.15
CA GLU A 100 1.27 -23.44 10.42
C GLU A 100 0.02 -23.16 11.27
N ASP A 101 -0.06 -21.97 11.88
CA ASP A 101 -1.22 -21.56 12.65
C ASP A 101 -2.36 -21.04 11.75
N LYS A 102 -3.55 -20.98 12.33
CA LYS A 102 -4.77 -20.60 11.62
C LYS A 102 -5.04 -19.11 11.74
N GLU A 103 -5.71 -18.57 10.72
CA GLU A 103 -6.26 -17.22 10.74
C GLU A 103 -7.17 -17.05 11.97
N PRO A 104 -7.01 -15.96 12.75
CA PRO A 104 -7.92 -15.62 13.83
C PRO A 104 -9.37 -15.58 13.33
N PRO A 105 -10.31 -16.26 13.99
CA PRO A 105 -11.71 -16.20 13.61
C PRO A 105 -12.21 -14.75 13.58
N GLY A 106 -12.93 -14.38 12.51
CA GLY A 106 -13.49 -13.03 12.39
C GLY A 106 -12.54 -11.97 11.85
N LEU A 107 -11.27 -12.30 11.55
CA LEU A 107 -10.28 -11.29 11.11
C LEU A 107 -10.72 -10.59 9.83
N LYS A 108 -11.08 -11.34 8.79
CA LYS A 108 -11.50 -10.80 7.50
C LYS A 108 -12.86 -10.16 7.54
N GLU A 109 -13.79 -10.70 8.32
CA GLU A 109 -15.11 -10.09 8.54
C GLU A 109 -14.96 -8.73 9.24
N CYS A 110 -14.05 -8.64 10.21
CA CYS A 110 -13.70 -7.38 10.85
C CYS A 110 -13.02 -6.42 9.86
N GLY A 111 -12.06 -6.92 9.07
CA GLY A 111 -11.39 -6.15 8.03
C GLY A 111 -12.35 -5.58 6.99
N GLN A 112 -13.28 -6.40 6.48
CA GLN A 112 -14.29 -5.96 5.52
C GLN A 112 -15.20 -4.88 6.11
N ARG A 113 -15.65 -5.04 7.36
CA ARG A 113 -16.49 -4.03 8.03
C ARG A 113 -15.78 -2.70 8.19
N ASP A 114 -14.50 -2.70 8.58
CA ASP A 114 -13.72 -1.47 8.72
C ASP A 114 -13.40 -0.84 7.36
N LEU A 115 -13.11 -1.66 6.34
CA LEU A 115 -12.96 -1.18 4.97
C LEU A 115 -14.25 -0.57 4.43
N ASP A 116 -15.43 -1.17 4.68
CA ASP A 116 -16.72 -0.62 4.28
C ASP A 116 -16.95 0.78 4.89
N ALA A 117 -16.52 1.00 6.14
CA ALA A 117 -16.59 2.32 6.77
C ALA A 117 -15.62 3.32 6.12
N ILE A 118 -14.42 2.88 5.76
CA ILE A 118 -13.43 3.68 5.03
C ILE A 118 -13.94 4.02 3.62
N PHE A 119 -14.47 3.04 2.89
CA PHE A 119 -15.03 3.21 1.55
C PHE A 119 -16.21 4.16 1.56
N ALA A 120 -17.07 4.12 2.59
CA ALA A 120 -18.14 5.12 2.74
C ALA A 120 -17.61 6.55 2.88
N ARG A 121 -16.49 6.74 3.59
CA ARG A 121 -15.83 8.04 3.72
C ARG A 121 -15.22 8.50 2.39
N ILE A 122 -14.54 7.59 1.68
CA ILE A 122 -13.97 7.89 0.36
C ILE A 122 -15.08 8.23 -0.63
N GLU A 123 -16.16 7.44 -0.67
CA GLU A 123 -17.34 7.68 -1.52
C GLU A 123 -17.92 9.09 -1.29
N ALA A 124 -18.04 9.52 -0.03
CA ALA A 124 -18.50 10.86 0.31
C ALA A 124 -17.51 11.95 -0.15
N MET A 125 -16.21 11.75 0.03
CA MET A 125 -15.17 12.69 -0.45
C MET A 125 -15.17 12.81 -1.97
N LEU A 126 -15.49 11.73 -2.69
CA LEU A 126 -15.62 11.73 -4.15
C LEU A 126 -16.91 12.39 -4.65
N GLY A 127 -17.84 12.74 -3.74
CA GLY A 127 -19.07 13.46 -4.05
C GLY A 127 -18.82 14.86 -4.63
N ASP A 128 -17.67 15.46 -4.30
CA ASP A 128 -17.26 16.80 -4.74
C ASP A 128 -16.61 16.83 -6.13
N PHE A 129 -16.49 15.68 -6.80
CA PHE A 129 -15.83 15.54 -8.09
C PHE A 129 -16.79 14.98 -9.14
N ASP A 130 -16.76 15.59 -10.32
CA ASP A 130 -17.68 15.29 -11.42
C ASP A 130 -17.18 14.18 -12.36
N THR A 131 -15.91 13.78 -12.22
CA THR A 131 -15.27 12.80 -13.10
C THR A 131 -14.82 11.57 -12.31
N PRO A 132 -14.89 10.35 -12.91
CA PRO A 132 -14.37 9.14 -12.28
C PRO A 132 -12.89 9.23 -11.89
N LEU A 133 -12.07 10.00 -12.62
CA LEU A 133 -10.73 10.37 -12.19
C LEU A 133 -10.81 11.78 -11.56
N PRO A 134 -10.89 11.90 -10.22
CA PRO A 134 -11.32 13.14 -9.54
C PRO A 134 -10.35 14.31 -9.78
N PHE A 135 -9.06 14.03 -9.98
CA PHE A 135 -8.04 15.04 -10.18
C PHE A 135 -7.67 15.25 -11.66
N GLY A 136 -8.35 14.56 -12.58
CA GLY A 136 -8.09 14.60 -14.03
C GLY A 136 -6.79 13.93 -14.49
N HIS A 137 -5.93 13.51 -13.57
CA HIS A 137 -4.69 12.78 -13.81
C HIS A 137 -4.33 11.93 -12.58
N LEU A 138 -3.34 11.03 -12.69
CA LEU A 138 -2.85 10.29 -11.53
C LEU A 138 -2.11 11.23 -10.57
N THR A 139 -2.45 11.15 -9.30
CA THR A 139 -1.85 11.90 -8.20
C THR A 139 -1.37 10.95 -7.10
N VAL A 140 -0.85 11.52 -6.01
CA VAL A 140 -0.52 10.78 -4.79
C VAL A 140 -1.66 9.90 -4.28
N ALA A 141 -2.92 10.32 -4.47
CA ALA A 141 -4.09 9.56 -4.05
C ALA A 141 -4.21 8.24 -4.82
N GLU A 142 -4.11 8.28 -6.16
CA GLU A 142 -4.15 7.09 -7.00
C GLU A 142 -2.95 6.18 -6.74
N PHE A 143 -1.74 6.74 -6.59
CA PHE A 143 -0.54 5.94 -6.31
C PHE A 143 -0.63 5.19 -4.98
N ALA A 144 -1.28 5.77 -3.96
CA ALA A 144 -1.45 5.14 -2.67
C ALA A 144 -2.62 4.13 -2.65
N LEU A 145 -3.76 4.45 -3.28
CA LEU A 145 -4.94 3.59 -3.23
C LEU A 145 -4.89 2.40 -4.18
N TRP A 146 -4.28 2.58 -5.36
CA TRP A 146 -4.27 1.55 -6.41
C TRP A 146 -3.77 0.17 -5.94
N PRO A 147 -2.62 0.04 -5.26
CA PRO A 147 -2.12 -1.26 -4.80
C PRO A 147 -3.08 -1.96 -3.85
N HIS A 148 -3.76 -1.20 -2.99
CA HIS A 148 -4.70 -1.77 -2.02
C HIS A 148 -6.01 -2.22 -2.68
N LEU A 149 -6.58 -1.42 -3.57
CA LEU A 149 -7.83 -1.77 -4.26
C LEU A 149 -7.65 -2.99 -5.17
N THR A 150 -6.50 -3.10 -5.84
CA THR A 150 -6.19 -4.28 -6.67
C THR A 150 -5.96 -5.55 -5.85
N ALA A 151 -5.48 -5.43 -4.60
CA ALA A 151 -5.25 -6.56 -3.70
C ALA A 151 -6.52 -7.11 -3.04
N LEU A 152 -7.63 -6.35 -2.97
CA LEU A 152 -8.83 -6.76 -2.21
C LEU A 152 -9.27 -8.20 -2.49
N ARG A 153 -9.48 -8.53 -3.77
CA ARG A 153 -10.02 -9.84 -4.18
C ARG A 153 -9.08 -10.99 -3.82
N SER A 154 -7.77 -10.83 -4.01
CA SER A 154 -6.79 -11.89 -3.69
C SER A 154 -6.65 -12.09 -2.18
N MET A 155 -7.01 -11.09 -1.38
CA MET A 155 -7.02 -11.14 0.08
C MET A 155 -8.37 -11.52 0.69
N GLY A 156 -9.36 -11.90 -0.13
CA GLY A 156 -10.69 -12.30 0.35
C GLY A 156 -11.56 -11.14 0.82
N LEU A 157 -11.25 -9.92 0.39
CA LEU A 157 -11.98 -8.68 0.68
C LEU A 157 -12.63 -8.17 -0.62
N THR A 158 -13.63 -7.31 -0.50
CA THR A 158 -14.43 -6.83 -1.64
C THR A 158 -14.68 -5.33 -1.60
N LEU A 159 -14.90 -4.76 -2.78
CA LEU A 159 -15.46 -3.43 -2.99
C LEU A 159 -16.85 -3.60 -3.60
N ASP A 160 -17.89 -3.25 -2.84
CA ASP A 160 -19.28 -3.35 -3.30
C ASP A 160 -19.64 -2.13 -4.17
N ALA A 161 -19.69 -2.34 -5.49
CA ALA A 161 -20.01 -1.30 -6.46
C ALA A 161 -21.42 -0.72 -6.30
N SER A 162 -22.36 -1.45 -5.67
CA SER A 162 -23.71 -0.95 -5.43
C SER A 162 -23.78 0.05 -4.27
N LYS A 163 -22.87 -0.10 -3.30
CA LYS A 163 -22.74 0.81 -2.15
C LYS A 163 -21.81 1.98 -2.42
N TYR A 164 -20.76 1.75 -3.19
CA TYR A 164 -19.68 2.70 -3.44
C TYR A 164 -19.45 2.94 -4.94
N PRO A 165 -20.47 3.44 -5.67
CA PRO A 165 -20.40 3.59 -7.12
C PRO A 165 -19.31 4.56 -7.59
N ARG A 166 -19.02 5.65 -6.85
CA ARG A 166 -17.96 6.61 -7.24
C ARG A 166 -16.57 6.01 -7.02
N LEU A 167 -16.34 5.37 -5.88
CA LEU A 167 -15.08 4.67 -5.62
C LEU A 167 -14.85 3.55 -6.63
N HIS A 168 -15.90 2.78 -6.96
CA HIS A 168 -15.81 1.77 -8.00
C HIS A 168 -15.51 2.38 -9.38
N ALA A 169 -16.19 3.46 -9.77
CA ALA A 169 -15.91 4.16 -11.02
C ALA A 169 -14.47 4.71 -11.08
N TRP A 170 -13.97 5.24 -9.97
CA TRP A 170 -12.58 5.68 -9.85
C TRP A 170 -11.59 4.52 -9.99
N PHE A 171 -11.87 3.38 -9.35
CA PHE A 171 -11.08 2.18 -9.54
C PHE A 171 -11.04 1.73 -11.00
N ILE A 172 -12.17 1.76 -11.71
CA ILE A 172 -12.20 1.44 -13.15
C ILE A 172 -11.39 2.45 -13.97
N ALA A 173 -11.52 3.76 -13.70
CA ALA A 173 -10.75 4.79 -14.39
C ALA A 173 -9.23 4.62 -14.20
N MET A 174 -8.78 4.25 -12.98
CA MET A 174 -7.38 3.92 -12.73
C MET A 174 -6.92 2.73 -13.58
N ARG A 175 -7.76 1.69 -13.73
CA ARG A 175 -7.42 0.49 -14.54
C ARG A 175 -7.23 0.80 -16.01
N GLU A 176 -7.76 1.90 -16.53
CA GLU A 176 -7.55 2.31 -17.92
C GLU A 176 -6.23 3.06 -18.12
N HIS A 177 -5.59 3.51 -17.04
CA HIS A 177 -4.33 4.22 -17.11
C HIS A 177 -3.14 3.25 -17.28
N LYS A 178 -2.28 3.51 -18.27
CA LYS A 178 -1.12 2.64 -18.59
C LYS A 178 -0.25 2.34 -17.38
N THR A 179 0.10 3.35 -16.58
CA THR A 179 0.91 3.18 -15.36
C THR A 179 0.31 2.19 -14.36
N CYS A 180 -1.02 2.17 -14.20
CA CYS A 180 -1.71 1.24 -13.32
C CYS A 180 -1.73 -0.17 -13.92
N LEU A 181 -1.96 -0.28 -15.23
CA LEU A 181 -1.89 -1.57 -15.95
C LEU A 181 -0.50 -2.22 -15.84
N ASP A 182 0.56 -1.46 -16.09
CA ASP A 182 1.94 -1.94 -15.98
C ASP A 182 2.24 -2.42 -14.56
N ASP A 183 1.75 -1.69 -13.55
CA ASP A 183 1.89 -2.05 -12.14
C ASP A 183 1.14 -3.33 -11.77
N ALA A 184 -0.14 -3.46 -12.16
CA ALA A 184 -0.90 -4.68 -11.94
C ALA A 184 -0.25 -5.90 -12.63
N GLN A 185 0.35 -5.71 -13.80
CA GLN A 185 1.05 -6.79 -14.50
C GLN A 185 2.31 -7.22 -13.74
N ARG A 186 3.12 -6.28 -13.23
CA ARG A 186 4.28 -6.58 -12.39
C ARG A 186 3.86 -7.29 -11.10
N THR A 187 2.85 -6.78 -10.41
CA THR A 187 2.33 -7.37 -9.18
C THR A 187 1.81 -8.79 -9.43
N THR A 188 1.09 -9.01 -10.53
CA THR A 188 0.64 -10.36 -10.93
C THR A 188 1.80 -11.31 -11.16
N ASN A 189 2.87 -10.85 -11.83
CA ASN A 189 4.05 -11.66 -12.08
C ASN A 189 4.81 -11.98 -10.79
N PHE A 190 4.96 -11.02 -9.90
CA PHE A 190 5.55 -11.21 -8.58
C PHE A 190 4.77 -12.22 -7.74
N MET A 191 3.44 -12.10 -7.68
CA MET A 191 2.60 -13.01 -6.89
C MET A 191 2.67 -14.46 -7.38
N LYS A 192 2.90 -14.70 -8.68
CA LYS A 192 3.10 -16.05 -9.23
C LYS A 192 4.38 -16.72 -8.72
N THR A 193 5.43 -15.94 -8.45
CA THR A 193 6.74 -16.46 -8.02
C THR A 193 6.94 -16.38 -6.52
N LEU A 194 6.17 -15.54 -5.80
CA LEU A 194 6.33 -15.29 -4.36
C LEU A 194 6.39 -16.57 -3.52
N LYS A 195 5.52 -17.56 -3.80
CA LYS A 195 5.47 -18.79 -3.00
C LYS A 195 6.71 -19.67 -3.16
N THR A 196 7.37 -19.61 -4.31
CA THR A 196 8.58 -20.38 -4.64
C THR A 196 9.86 -19.59 -4.45
N ASN A 197 9.77 -18.30 -4.13
CA ASN A 197 10.92 -17.42 -3.94
C ASN A 197 11.46 -17.55 -2.51
N ASP A 198 12.65 -18.13 -2.35
CA ASP A 198 13.38 -18.31 -1.09
C ASP A 198 14.19 -17.08 -0.67
N GLU A 199 14.41 -16.14 -1.59
CA GLU A 199 15.04 -14.85 -1.31
C GLU A 199 14.16 -13.90 -0.50
N ILE A 200 12.84 -14.17 -0.36
CA ILE A 200 11.93 -13.30 0.37
C ILE A 200 11.63 -13.89 1.74
N GLU A 201 11.82 -13.09 2.79
CA GLU A 201 11.44 -13.47 4.15
C GLU A 201 9.91 -13.58 4.27
N ARG A 202 9.44 -14.77 4.63
CA ARG A 202 8.00 -15.11 4.71
C ARG A 202 7.61 -15.78 6.01
N THR A 203 8.57 -16.07 6.89
CA THR A 203 8.34 -16.70 8.20
C THR A 203 8.19 -15.66 9.31
N LYS A 204 8.95 -14.56 9.22
CA LYS A 204 8.82 -13.42 10.13
C LYS A 204 8.15 -12.23 9.43
N LEU A 205 7.28 -11.54 10.16
CA LEU A 205 6.49 -10.43 9.65
C LEU A 205 7.01 -9.11 10.20
N PHE A 206 7.05 -8.10 9.35
CA PHE A 206 7.38 -6.74 9.74
C PHE A 206 6.13 -6.00 10.26
N TRP A 207 6.21 -5.48 11.48
CA TRP A 207 5.09 -4.81 12.14
C TRP A 207 5.27 -3.30 12.23
N ARG A 208 4.21 -2.56 11.87
CA ARG A 208 4.13 -1.09 11.94
C ARG A 208 3.09 -0.66 12.97
N GLY A 209 3.20 0.58 13.45
CA GLY A 209 2.28 1.16 14.43
C GLY A 209 0.82 0.95 14.08
N ASP A 210 0.38 1.42 12.91
CA ASP A 210 -1.03 1.33 12.50
C ASP A 210 -1.52 -0.12 12.32
N ARG A 211 -0.65 -1.03 11.86
CA ARG A 211 -0.96 -2.47 11.72
C ARG A 211 -1.20 -3.13 13.08
N VAL A 212 -0.37 -2.78 14.07
CA VAL A 212 -0.52 -3.27 15.44
C VAL A 212 -1.73 -2.62 16.10
N GLU A 213 -1.89 -1.31 15.96
CA GLU A 213 -3.02 -0.56 16.50
C GLU A 213 -4.35 -1.17 16.06
N TRP A 214 -4.50 -1.47 14.76
CA TRP A 214 -5.72 -2.07 14.23
C TRP A 214 -6.03 -3.43 14.88
N LEU A 215 -5.05 -4.32 15.02
CA LEU A 215 -5.24 -5.62 15.68
C LEU A 215 -5.68 -5.46 17.14
N LEU A 216 -4.99 -4.60 17.88
CA LEU A 216 -5.29 -4.36 19.30
C LEU A 216 -6.70 -3.78 19.46
N ALA A 217 -7.05 -2.79 18.65
CA ALA A 217 -8.36 -2.13 18.66
C ALA A 217 -9.53 -3.05 18.26
N ARG A 218 -9.23 -4.21 17.65
CA ARG A 218 -10.23 -5.20 17.21
C ARG A 218 -10.21 -6.50 18.00
N GLY A 219 -9.43 -6.56 19.07
CA GLY A 219 -9.42 -7.71 19.97
C GLY A 219 -8.53 -8.87 19.53
N PHE A 220 -7.63 -8.65 18.55
CA PHE A 220 -6.67 -9.66 18.09
C PHE A 220 -5.33 -9.62 18.86
N HIS A 221 -5.34 -9.04 20.06
CA HIS A 221 -4.14 -8.85 20.89
C HIS A 221 -3.49 -10.16 21.32
N ASP A 222 -4.28 -11.18 21.67
CA ASP A 222 -3.75 -12.49 22.07
C ASP A 222 -3.01 -13.17 20.91
N TRP A 223 -3.58 -13.10 19.70
CA TRP A 223 -2.92 -13.64 18.51
C TRP A 223 -1.62 -12.90 18.21
N PHE A 224 -1.65 -11.56 18.21
CA PHE A 224 -0.46 -10.75 17.97
C PHE A 224 0.65 -11.03 19.01
N TYR A 225 0.27 -11.15 20.28
CA TYR A 225 1.21 -11.51 21.33
C TYR A 225 1.78 -12.93 21.14
N GLY A 226 1.01 -13.84 20.55
CA GLY A 226 1.48 -15.13 20.07
C GLY A 226 2.58 -15.03 19.01
N GLU A 227 2.49 -14.09 18.06
CA GLU A 227 3.55 -13.84 17.07
C GLU A 227 4.87 -13.45 17.75
N ILE A 228 4.80 -12.58 18.76
CA ILE A 228 5.97 -12.14 19.54
C ILE A 228 6.60 -13.31 20.27
N LYS A 229 5.80 -14.08 21.02
CA LYS A 229 6.27 -15.26 21.76
C LYS A 229 6.90 -16.31 20.86
N ALA A 230 6.39 -16.46 19.65
CA ALA A 230 6.90 -17.41 18.67
C ALA A 230 8.13 -16.89 17.89
N GLY A 231 8.60 -15.67 18.15
CA GLY A 231 9.74 -15.09 17.43
C GLY A 231 9.46 -14.81 15.94
N ARG A 232 8.19 -14.66 15.57
CA ARG A 232 7.73 -14.40 14.18
C ARG A 232 7.64 -12.91 13.84
N VAL A 233 8.20 -12.05 14.67
CA VAL A 233 8.15 -10.60 14.49
C VAL A 233 9.53 -10.07 14.10
N LEU A 234 9.55 -9.21 13.07
CA LEU A 234 10.63 -8.29 12.76
C LEU A 234 10.27 -6.91 13.28
N TRP A 235 11.19 -6.33 14.07
CA TRP A 235 11.10 -4.97 14.56
C TRP A 235 12.07 -4.07 13.80
N PRO A 236 11.78 -2.76 13.68
CA PRO A 236 12.76 -1.80 13.22
C PRO A 236 13.98 -1.77 14.17
N GLU A 237 15.17 -1.68 13.60
CA GLU A 237 16.41 -1.40 14.35
C GLU A 237 16.61 0.14 14.31
N TYR A 238 16.65 0.80 15.47
CA TYR A 238 16.91 2.24 15.61
C TYR A 238 18.32 2.49 16.14
#